data_AF-A0A1W9PE95-F1
#
_entry.id   AF-A0A1W9PE95-F1
#
_cell.length_a   1.000
_cell.length_b   1.000
_cell.length_c   1.000
_cell.angle_alpha   90.00
_cell.angle_beta   90.00
_cell.angle_gamma   90.00
#
_symmetry.space_group_name_H-M   'P 1'
#
loop_
_entity.id
_entity.type
_entity.pdbx_description
1 polymer ?
#
loop_
_entity_poly.entity_id
_entity_poly.type
_entity_poly.pdbx_seq_one_letter_code
_entity_poly.pdbx_strand_id
1 'polypeptide(L)'
;MMRKHEFLESFDLRGKIAIVLVPTERDAIKLCQGGKFEHFPAPDVLPFEEFPVSFNVRKRRIEVLWKLLKGEKVVVVTTLYSFTRKTISPNDLMSYTLKLRKGAHVEDPIHLLLLMGYERTYIVREGGEYAIRGEIVDLFPPIYKNPVRLDFFENEIEDIRFFDPMTQRTIEKASEVTILPIREYISENHDADTLPGKYGSNSSLLEYLKDPSVIFVNKEDVFKEYVKIEREMKDILGFKYEEYKRLSSIPLSTFEKLFEKAEEIEYSFETREIYTLPSKKKEKTVPILDIEDIEVGELVVHKDHGIGIFQGIEKVESALGVREYFKIKYEDANLYVPVERLDRIHKYIGDSSEISINKLNDKRWKRTVKRVREDIERRIRELIELYLKRQEVRGLSL
;
A
#
# COMPACT_ATOMS: atom_id res chain seq x y z
N MET A 1 34.80 9.82 -4.17
CA MET A 1 33.53 9.53 -3.48
C MET A 1 32.48 10.40 -4.13
N MET A 2 31.58 9.79 -4.89
CA MET A 2 30.66 10.48 -5.79
C MET A 2 29.53 11.15 -4.99
N ARG A 3 29.23 12.43 -5.25
CA ARG A 3 28.14 13.18 -4.55
C ARG A 3 26.76 12.74 -5.06
N LYS A 4 25.68 12.95 -4.29
CA LYS A 4 24.28 12.65 -4.72
C LYS A 4 23.90 13.31 -6.06
N HIS A 5 24.37 14.53 -6.32
CA HIS A 5 24.16 15.20 -7.62
C HIS A 5 24.95 14.52 -8.75
N GLU A 6 26.17 14.03 -8.45
CA GLU A 6 26.99 13.28 -9.41
C GLU A 6 26.39 11.91 -9.67
N PHE A 7 25.76 11.23 -8.70
CA PHE A 7 24.99 9.98 -8.92
C PHE A 7 23.80 10.16 -9.87
N LEU A 8 23.12 11.32 -9.79
CA LEU A 8 21.98 11.66 -10.65
C LEU A 8 22.41 12.10 -12.06
N GLU A 9 23.64 12.60 -12.21
CA GLU A 9 24.20 13.09 -13.48
C GLU A 9 25.16 12.09 -14.16
N SER A 10 25.73 11.13 -13.41
CA SER A 10 26.75 10.17 -13.87
C SER A 10 26.23 9.16 -14.85
N PHE A 11 24.92 8.99 -14.92
CA PHE A 11 24.32 8.05 -15.83
C PHE A 11 23.46 8.80 -16.84
N ASP A 12 23.73 8.53 -18.11
CA ASP A 12 22.81 8.84 -19.19
C ASP A 12 21.57 7.92 -19.13
N LEU A 13 20.88 7.91 -17.98
CA LEU A 13 19.58 7.25 -17.79
C LEU A 13 18.47 8.02 -18.49
N ARG A 14 18.80 9.16 -19.12
CA ARG A 14 17.86 9.99 -19.86
C ARG A 14 17.30 9.18 -21.02
N GLY A 15 16.10 8.68 -20.77
CA GLY A 15 15.28 8.03 -21.77
C GLY A 15 15.49 6.52 -21.93
N LYS A 16 16.02 5.82 -20.91
CA LYS A 16 16.07 4.34 -20.84
C LYS A 16 15.36 3.84 -19.57
N ILE A 17 14.94 2.58 -19.59
CA ILE A 17 14.51 1.87 -18.38
C ILE A 17 15.77 1.41 -17.65
N ALA A 18 15.88 1.66 -16.35
CA ALA A 18 17.02 1.22 -15.56
C ALA A 18 16.61 0.58 -14.24
N ILE A 19 17.32 -0.47 -13.83
CA ILE A 19 17.20 -1.12 -12.52
C ILE A 19 18.45 -0.81 -11.71
N VAL A 20 18.27 -0.19 -10.55
CA VAL A 20 19.32 0.10 -9.58
C VAL A 20 19.13 -0.83 -8.38
N LEU A 21 20.04 -1.80 -8.24
CA LEU A 21 20.09 -2.75 -7.14
C LEU A 21 20.93 -2.18 -6.01
N VAL A 22 20.31 -1.97 -4.85
CA VAL A 22 20.95 -1.42 -3.65
C VAL A 22 20.95 -2.42 -2.50
N PRO A 23 21.85 -2.28 -1.50
CA PRO A 23 21.99 -3.29 -0.45
C PRO A 23 20.75 -3.43 0.43
N THR A 24 20.17 -2.32 0.88
CA THR A 24 19.05 -2.33 1.84
C THR A 24 17.85 -1.51 1.36
N GLU A 25 16.68 -1.77 1.93
CA GLU A 25 15.49 -0.92 1.70
C GLU A 25 15.72 0.53 2.15
N ARG A 26 16.52 0.74 3.20
CA ARG A 26 16.90 2.08 3.68
C ARG A 26 17.69 2.85 2.62
N ASP A 27 18.59 2.17 1.93
CA ASP A 27 19.39 2.76 0.84
C ASP A 27 18.51 3.09 -0.36
N ALA A 28 17.55 2.23 -0.68
CA ALA A 28 16.57 2.48 -1.74
C ALA A 28 15.74 3.74 -1.46
N ILE A 29 15.24 3.87 -0.22
CA ILE A 29 14.48 5.03 0.24
C ILE A 29 15.33 6.30 0.12
N LYS A 30 16.56 6.30 0.66
CA LYS A 30 17.49 7.45 0.59
C LYS A 30 17.74 7.90 -0.85
N LEU A 31 17.88 6.95 -1.77
CA LEU A 31 18.13 7.24 -3.18
C LEU A 31 16.90 7.83 -3.87
N CYS A 32 15.71 7.36 -3.52
CA CYS A 32 14.44 7.86 -4.06
C CYS A 32 14.01 9.22 -3.48
N GLN A 33 14.61 9.67 -2.37
CA GLN A 33 14.34 11.00 -1.79
C GLN A 33 14.62 12.11 -2.81
N GLY A 34 13.59 12.89 -3.13
CA GLY A 34 13.62 13.94 -4.17
C GLY A 34 12.80 13.59 -5.42
N GLY A 35 12.20 12.39 -5.49
CA GLY A 35 11.14 12.05 -6.44
C GLY A 35 11.58 11.76 -7.88
N LYS A 36 12.87 11.64 -8.14
CA LYS A 36 13.40 11.33 -9.48
C LYS A 36 13.34 9.84 -9.82
N PHE A 37 13.31 8.97 -8.82
CA PHE A 37 13.39 7.52 -8.97
C PHE A 37 12.18 6.83 -8.36
N GLU A 38 11.85 5.67 -8.92
CA GLU A 38 10.75 4.84 -8.45
C GLU A 38 11.29 3.72 -7.55
N HIS A 39 10.78 3.59 -6.34
CA HIS A 39 11.19 2.52 -5.42
C HIS A 39 10.31 1.30 -5.66
N PHE A 40 10.89 0.11 -5.80
CA PHE A 40 10.14 -1.15 -5.84
C PHE A 40 10.41 -1.96 -4.55
N PRO A 41 9.63 -1.74 -3.48
CA PRO A 41 9.93 -2.25 -2.14
C PRO A 41 9.73 -3.76 -2.01
N ALA A 42 10.47 -4.39 -1.11
CA ALA A 42 10.15 -5.73 -0.60
C ALA A 42 8.84 -5.71 0.23
N PRO A 43 8.15 -6.86 0.37
CA PRO A 43 7.06 -7.01 1.34
C PRO A 43 7.49 -6.60 2.75
N ASP A 44 6.60 -5.91 3.47
CA ASP A 44 6.85 -5.42 4.82
C ASP A 44 6.38 -6.37 5.94
N VAL A 45 5.81 -7.51 5.56
CA VAL A 45 5.36 -8.59 6.44
C VAL A 45 6.13 -9.89 6.16
N LEU A 46 6.19 -10.78 7.15
CA LEU A 46 6.77 -12.11 6.97
C LEU A 46 5.85 -13.01 6.13
N PRO A 47 6.39 -14.00 5.42
CA PRO A 47 5.58 -14.97 4.71
C PRO A 47 4.68 -15.79 5.63
N PHE A 48 3.49 -16.14 5.14
CA PHE A 48 2.45 -16.91 5.86
C PHE A 48 1.83 -16.22 7.09
N GLU A 49 2.13 -14.94 7.32
CA GLU A 49 1.42 -14.14 8.31
C GLU A 49 -0.02 -13.90 7.86
N GLU A 50 -0.95 -13.80 8.81
CA GLU A 50 -2.36 -13.48 8.54
C GLU A 50 -2.55 -12.02 8.09
N PHE A 51 -1.53 -11.18 8.29
CA PHE A 51 -1.59 -9.76 7.96
C PHE A 51 -1.23 -9.52 6.48
N PRO A 52 -2.04 -8.77 5.72
CA PRO A 52 -1.71 -8.43 4.34
C PRO A 52 -0.50 -7.49 4.29
N VAL A 53 0.17 -7.41 3.15
CA VAL A 53 1.20 -6.39 2.90
C VAL A 53 0.56 -5.01 2.99
N SER A 54 1.28 -4.01 3.55
CA SER A 54 0.70 -2.67 3.68
C SER A 54 0.27 -2.09 2.34
N PHE A 55 -0.76 -1.24 2.38
CA PHE A 55 -1.24 -0.57 1.18
C PHE A 55 -0.12 0.22 0.49
N ASN A 56 0.76 0.90 1.25
CA ASN A 56 1.86 1.67 0.69
C ASN A 56 2.83 0.81 -0.14
N VAL A 57 3.21 -0.37 0.36
CA VAL A 57 4.08 -1.30 -0.39
C VAL A 57 3.37 -1.83 -1.62
N ARG A 58 2.12 -2.31 -1.48
CA ARG A 58 1.30 -2.81 -2.60
C ARG A 58 1.12 -1.75 -3.70
N LYS A 59 0.70 -0.55 -3.31
CA LYS A 59 0.56 0.62 -4.18
C LYS A 59 1.84 0.89 -4.95
N ARG A 60 2.97 1.00 -4.25
CA ARG A 60 4.24 1.37 -4.86
C ARG A 60 4.71 0.34 -5.88
N ARG A 61 4.55 -0.96 -5.55
CA ARG A 61 4.89 -2.06 -6.47
C ARG A 61 4.01 -2.03 -7.72
N ILE A 62 2.68 -1.95 -7.56
CA ILE A 62 1.75 -1.87 -8.70
C ILE A 62 2.00 -0.62 -9.57
N GLU A 63 2.28 0.54 -8.96
CA GLU A 63 2.62 1.77 -9.69
C GLU A 63 3.86 1.58 -10.58
N VAL A 64 4.91 0.96 -10.06
CA VAL A 64 6.13 0.65 -10.84
C VAL A 64 5.82 -0.28 -11.99
N LEU A 65 5.13 -1.39 -11.74
CA LEU A 65 4.76 -2.36 -12.78
C LEU A 65 3.92 -1.69 -13.88
N TRP A 66 3.00 -0.83 -13.49
CA TRP A 66 2.15 -0.08 -14.42
C TRP A 66 2.95 0.89 -15.30
N LYS A 67 3.88 1.65 -14.70
CA LYS A 67 4.78 2.55 -15.44
C LYS A 67 5.63 1.78 -16.46
N LEU A 68 6.21 0.65 -16.03
CA LEU A 68 6.98 -0.23 -16.91
C LEU A 68 6.12 -0.84 -18.02
N LEU A 69 4.90 -1.29 -17.71
CA LEU A 69 3.96 -1.85 -18.69
C LEU A 69 3.59 -0.84 -19.78
N LYS A 70 3.42 0.45 -19.41
CA LYS A 70 3.22 1.53 -20.38
C LYS A 70 4.46 1.90 -21.20
N GLY A 71 5.62 1.33 -20.87
CA GLY A 71 6.90 1.67 -21.50
C GLY A 71 7.43 3.03 -21.05
N GLU A 72 7.03 3.52 -19.88
CA GLU A 72 7.61 4.73 -19.30
C GLU A 72 9.09 4.50 -19.00
N LYS A 73 9.93 5.48 -19.36
CA LYS A 73 11.38 5.44 -19.16
C LYS A 73 11.68 5.84 -17.72
N VAL A 74 11.57 4.87 -16.81
CA VAL A 74 11.73 5.05 -15.37
C VAL A 74 12.99 4.35 -14.85
N VAL A 75 13.54 4.92 -13.78
CA VAL A 75 14.63 4.31 -13.00
C VAL A 75 14.01 3.68 -11.77
N VAL A 76 14.07 2.35 -11.70
CA VAL A 76 13.54 1.56 -10.59
C VAL A 76 14.67 1.22 -9.63
N VAL A 77 14.56 1.66 -8.38
CA VAL A 77 15.48 1.35 -7.30
C VAL A 77 14.88 0.25 -6.44
N THR A 78 15.61 -0.82 -6.19
CA THR A 78 15.11 -1.98 -5.45
C THR A 78 16.24 -2.78 -4.81
N THR A 79 15.91 -3.68 -3.89
CA THR A 79 16.86 -4.65 -3.33
C THR A 79 16.89 -5.90 -4.20
N LEU A 80 17.99 -6.67 -4.17
CA LEU A 80 18.05 -7.96 -4.86
C LEU A 80 16.99 -8.95 -4.31
N TYR A 81 16.64 -8.84 -3.03
CA TYR A 81 15.58 -9.62 -2.42
C TYR A 81 14.22 -9.31 -3.06
N SER A 82 13.83 -8.04 -3.16
CA SER A 82 12.57 -7.62 -3.80
C SER A 82 12.53 -7.94 -5.30
N PHE A 83 13.66 -7.74 -6.00
CA PHE A 83 13.80 -7.98 -7.44
C PHE A 83 13.58 -9.45 -7.83
N THR A 84 13.94 -10.38 -6.96
CA THR A 84 13.83 -11.84 -7.19
C THR A 84 12.50 -12.42 -6.70
N ARG A 85 11.50 -11.58 -6.41
CA ARG A 85 10.15 -12.03 -6.03
C ARG A 85 9.23 -12.13 -7.24
N LYS A 86 8.35 -13.12 -7.17
CA LYS A 86 7.24 -13.30 -8.09
C LYS A 86 6.27 -12.12 -7.99
N THR A 87 5.63 -11.82 -9.11
CA THR A 87 4.65 -10.76 -9.23
C THR A 87 3.59 -11.12 -10.29
N ILE A 88 2.57 -10.28 -10.41
CA ILE A 88 1.53 -10.38 -11.45
C ILE A 88 2.15 -10.27 -12.83
N SER A 89 1.68 -11.06 -13.80
CA SER A 89 2.22 -10.99 -15.16
C SER A 89 1.79 -9.71 -15.89
N PRO A 90 2.57 -9.20 -16.87
CA PRO A 90 2.15 -8.08 -17.71
C PRO A 90 0.76 -8.30 -18.35
N ASN A 91 0.48 -9.54 -18.76
CA ASN A 91 -0.79 -9.92 -19.36
C ASN A 91 -1.95 -9.83 -18.37
N ASP A 92 -1.79 -10.37 -17.16
CA ASP A 92 -2.86 -10.35 -16.15
C ASP A 92 -3.07 -8.93 -15.62
N LEU A 93 -1.98 -8.18 -15.38
CA LEU A 93 -2.09 -6.77 -14.97
C LEU A 93 -2.85 -5.96 -16.04
N MET A 94 -2.54 -6.17 -17.32
CA MET A 94 -3.25 -5.50 -18.42
C MET A 94 -4.71 -5.94 -18.52
N SER A 95 -4.98 -7.25 -18.42
CA SER A 95 -6.33 -7.83 -18.59
C SER A 95 -7.29 -7.41 -17.48
N TYR A 96 -6.80 -7.26 -16.26
CA TYR A 96 -7.59 -6.81 -15.10
C TYR A 96 -7.51 -5.30 -14.86
N THR A 97 -6.85 -4.54 -15.74
CA THR A 97 -6.90 -3.08 -15.69
C THR A 97 -8.20 -2.56 -16.29
N LEU A 98 -8.98 -1.82 -15.51
CA LEU A 98 -10.22 -1.20 -15.98
C LEU A 98 -9.97 0.25 -16.37
N LYS A 99 -10.06 0.55 -17.67
CA LYS A 99 -10.09 1.94 -18.16
C LYS A 99 -11.54 2.36 -18.32
N LEU A 100 -12.02 3.16 -17.37
CA LEU A 100 -13.41 3.58 -17.27
C LEU A 100 -13.54 5.03 -17.72
N ARG A 101 -14.57 5.31 -18.51
CA ARG A 101 -14.95 6.65 -18.96
C ARG A 101 -16.46 6.80 -18.86
N LYS A 102 -16.96 8.03 -18.89
CA LYS A 102 -18.41 8.26 -19.00
C LYS A 102 -18.97 7.51 -20.22
N GLY A 103 -20.08 6.83 -20.04
CA GLY A 103 -20.74 5.97 -21.03
C GLY A 103 -20.14 4.57 -21.17
N ALA A 104 -19.19 4.17 -20.33
CA ALA A 104 -18.71 2.79 -20.30
C ALA A 104 -19.72 1.89 -19.57
N HIS A 105 -20.00 0.72 -20.14
CA HIS A 105 -20.80 -0.31 -19.49
C HIS A 105 -19.93 -1.28 -18.69
N VAL A 106 -20.31 -1.57 -17.44
CA VAL A 106 -19.62 -2.53 -16.57
C VAL A 106 -20.66 -3.49 -15.98
N GLU A 107 -20.59 -4.77 -16.35
CA GLU A 107 -21.60 -5.76 -15.95
C GLU A 107 -21.52 -6.14 -14.47
N ASP A 108 -20.33 -6.45 -13.95
CA ASP A 108 -20.12 -6.81 -12.55
C ASP A 108 -18.86 -6.14 -11.97
N PRO A 109 -18.95 -4.85 -11.62
CA PRO A 109 -17.82 -4.14 -11.02
C PRO A 109 -17.42 -4.74 -9.66
N ILE A 110 -18.35 -5.38 -8.95
CA ILE A 110 -18.12 -5.90 -7.59
C ILE A 110 -17.21 -7.11 -7.64
N HIS A 111 -17.54 -8.08 -8.50
CA HIS A 111 -16.74 -9.27 -8.67
C HIS A 111 -15.35 -8.92 -9.21
N LEU A 112 -15.25 -7.99 -10.15
CA LEU A 112 -13.96 -7.51 -10.65
C LEU A 112 -13.11 -6.87 -9.55
N LEU A 113 -13.68 -5.97 -8.75
CA LEU A 113 -12.96 -5.33 -7.64
C LEU A 113 -12.52 -6.36 -6.58
N LEU A 114 -13.37 -7.35 -6.29
CA LEU A 114 -13.01 -8.48 -5.42
C LEU A 114 -11.82 -9.25 -5.99
N LEU A 115 -11.87 -9.66 -7.27
CA LEU A 115 -10.79 -10.39 -7.94
C LEU A 115 -9.47 -9.61 -7.93
N MET A 116 -9.56 -8.29 -8.12
CA MET A 116 -8.44 -7.34 -8.11
C MET A 116 -7.84 -7.07 -6.73
N GLY A 117 -8.45 -7.60 -5.66
CA GLY A 117 -7.92 -7.52 -4.30
C GLY A 117 -8.43 -6.35 -3.46
N TYR A 118 -9.43 -5.61 -3.93
CA TYR A 118 -10.01 -4.51 -3.18
C TYR A 118 -10.87 -5.03 -2.02
N GLU A 119 -10.83 -4.30 -0.91
CA GLU A 119 -11.52 -4.67 0.32
C GLU A 119 -12.84 -3.91 0.44
N ARG A 120 -13.95 -4.65 0.65
CA ARG A 120 -15.27 -4.04 0.76
C ARG A 120 -15.46 -3.38 2.13
N THR A 121 -15.80 -2.10 2.13
CA THR A 121 -16.11 -1.31 3.31
C THR A 121 -17.46 -0.59 3.17
N TYR A 122 -17.89 0.07 4.25
CA TYR A 122 -19.08 0.91 4.23
C TYR A 122 -18.80 2.32 3.70
N ILE A 123 -17.58 2.79 3.91
CA ILE A 123 -17.08 4.11 3.53
C ILE A 123 -15.61 3.96 3.17
N VAL A 124 -15.24 4.48 2.00
CA VAL A 124 -13.85 4.47 1.55
C VAL A 124 -13.10 5.58 2.27
N ARG A 125 -12.03 5.19 2.97
CA ARG A 125 -11.11 6.09 3.67
C ARG A 125 -9.67 5.79 3.31
N GLU A 126 -9.34 4.50 3.23
CA GLU A 126 -7.99 4.02 2.97
C GLU A 126 -7.86 3.52 1.53
N GLY A 127 -6.61 3.45 1.08
CA GLY A 127 -6.28 2.90 -0.21
C GLY A 127 -6.59 1.41 -0.33
N GLY A 128 -7.07 0.97 -1.49
CA GLY A 128 -7.45 -0.42 -1.74
C GLY A 128 -8.82 -0.80 -1.19
N GLU A 129 -9.59 0.16 -0.68
CA GLU A 129 -10.97 -0.05 -0.26
C GLU A 129 -11.96 0.25 -1.40
N TYR A 130 -13.15 -0.35 -1.32
CA TYR A 130 -14.31 0.06 -2.10
C TYR A 130 -15.60 -0.02 -1.27
N ALA A 131 -16.58 0.82 -1.59
CA ALA A 131 -17.90 0.85 -0.97
C ALA A 131 -18.99 1.01 -2.04
N ILE A 132 -20.17 0.45 -1.77
CA ILE A 132 -21.31 0.50 -2.68
C ILE A 132 -22.50 1.12 -1.97
N ARG A 133 -23.14 2.08 -2.62
CA ARG A 133 -24.31 2.82 -2.09
C ARG A 133 -25.31 3.04 -3.22
N GLY A 134 -26.21 2.07 -3.40
CA GLY A 134 -27.14 2.07 -4.54
C GLY A 134 -26.36 2.03 -5.84
N GLU A 135 -26.50 3.08 -6.64
CA GLU A 135 -25.86 3.26 -7.94
C GLU A 135 -24.43 3.80 -7.86
N ILE A 136 -23.97 4.16 -6.66
CA ILE A 136 -22.63 4.71 -6.47
C ILE A 136 -21.65 3.62 -6.05
N VAL A 137 -20.51 3.55 -6.73
CA VAL A 137 -19.34 2.78 -6.31
C VAL A 137 -18.20 3.74 -5.99
N ASP A 138 -17.84 3.82 -4.72
CA ASP A 138 -16.65 4.52 -4.25
C ASP A 138 -15.49 3.52 -4.19
N LEU A 139 -14.30 3.89 -4.62
CA LEU A 139 -13.10 3.07 -4.53
C LEU A 139 -11.84 3.91 -4.44
N PHE A 140 -10.77 3.37 -3.84
CA PHE A 140 -9.49 4.07 -3.73
C PHE A 140 -8.36 3.32 -4.46
N PRO A 141 -8.14 3.60 -5.76
CA PRO A 141 -7.11 2.94 -6.55
C PRO A 141 -5.69 3.36 -6.16
N PRO A 142 -4.68 2.51 -6.40
CA PRO A 142 -3.30 2.79 -5.98
C PRO A 142 -2.69 4.02 -6.66
N ILE A 143 -3.00 4.26 -7.94
CA ILE A 143 -2.34 5.29 -8.76
C ILE A 143 -2.84 6.72 -8.52
N TYR A 144 -3.92 6.88 -7.76
CA TYR A 144 -4.51 8.18 -7.50
C TYR A 144 -4.18 8.68 -6.09
N LYS A 145 -4.20 10.00 -5.94
CA LYS A 145 -4.05 10.66 -4.63
C LYS A 145 -5.35 10.64 -3.83
N ASN A 146 -6.48 10.65 -4.52
CA ASN A 146 -7.81 10.71 -3.94
C ASN A 146 -8.64 9.52 -4.44
N PRO A 147 -9.62 9.04 -3.65
CA PRO A 147 -10.55 8.02 -4.10
C PRO A 147 -11.47 8.55 -5.21
N VAL A 148 -12.00 7.61 -5.96
CA VAL A 148 -12.88 7.82 -7.12
C VAL A 148 -14.29 7.38 -6.73
N ARG A 149 -15.26 8.19 -7.12
CA ARG A 149 -16.69 7.90 -7.07
C ARG A 149 -17.19 7.68 -8.50
N LEU A 150 -17.69 6.49 -8.77
CA LEU A 150 -18.36 6.11 -10.01
C LEU A 150 -19.86 6.17 -9.77
N ASP A 151 -20.56 6.98 -10.55
CA ASP A 151 -22.01 7.13 -10.54
C ASP A 151 -22.57 6.28 -11.69
N PHE A 152 -23.37 5.26 -11.39
CA PHE A 152 -23.94 4.38 -12.40
C PHE A 152 -25.41 4.73 -12.68
N PHE A 153 -25.86 4.41 -13.88
CA PHE A 153 -27.29 4.24 -14.18
C PHE A 153 -27.43 2.89 -14.88
N GLU A 154 -28.21 1.98 -14.28
CA GLU A 154 -28.21 0.56 -14.65
C GLU A 154 -26.79 -0.04 -14.63
N ASN A 155 -26.18 -0.28 -15.80
CA ASN A 155 -24.82 -0.79 -15.94
C ASN A 155 -23.87 0.22 -16.61
N GLU A 156 -24.30 1.45 -16.85
CA GLU A 156 -23.54 2.50 -17.54
C GLU A 156 -22.97 3.52 -16.54
N ILE A 157 -21.74 3.97 -16.76
CA ILE A 157 -21.12 5.02 -15.95
C ILE A 157 -21.59 6.40 -16.41
N GLU A 158 -22.37 7.09 -15.57
CA GLU A 158 -22.89 8.43 -15.84
C GLU A 158 -21.95 9.56 -15.42
N ASP A 159 -21.27 9.43 -14.28
CA ASP A 159 -20.33 10.45 -13.81
C ASP A 159 -19.15 9.82 -13.07
N ILE A 160 -18.01 10.49 -13.13
CA ILE A 160 -16.79 10.07 -12.44
C ILE A 160 -16.25 11.27 -11.69
N ARG A 161 -16.02 11.12 -10.39
CA ARG A 161 -15.61 12.21 -9.50
C ARG A 161 -14.49 11.76 -8.58
N PHE A 162 -13.44 12.55 -8.43
CA PHE A 162 -12.54 12.42 -7.28
C PHE A 162 -13.20 13.05 -6.06
N PHE A 163 -13.03 12.45 -4.89
CA PHE A 163 -13.60 12.98 -3.65
C PHE A 163 -12.60 12.90 -2.49
N ASP A 164 -12.84 13.71 -1.47
CA ASP A 164 -12.02 13.73 -0.27
C ASP A 164 -12.43 12.57 0.67
N PRO A 165 -11.51 11.67 1.07
CA PRO A 165 -11.83 10.47 1.85
C PRO A 165 -12.31 10.78 3.27
N MET A 166 -12.09 11.99 3.79
CA MET A 166 -12.51 12.37 5.14
C MET A 166 -13.88 13.05 5.13
N THR A 167 -14.04 14.07 4.29
CA THR A 167 -15.28 14.86 4.19
C THR A 167 -16.33 14.22 3.30
N GLN A 168 -15.93 13.25 2.46
CA GLN A 168 -16.78 12.54 1.50
C GLN A 168 -17.39 13.45 0.42
N ARG A 169 -16.82 14.65 0.25
CA ARG A 169 -17.24 15.65 -0.73
C ARG A 169 -16.42 15.51 -2.00
N THR A 170 -17.09 15.73 -3.13
CA THR A 170 -16.42 15.82 -4.43
C THR A 170 -15.36 16.93 -4.42
N ILE A 171 -14.21 16.62 -4.98
CA ILE A 171 -13.11 17.56 -5.24
C ILE A 171 -13.23 18.05 -6.68
N GLU A 172 -13.18 17.13 -7.64
CA GLU A 172 -13.22 17.44 -9.07
C GLU A 172 -13.88 16.31 -9.87
N LYS A 173 -14.35 16.63 -11.08
CA LYS A 173 -14.86 15.65 -12.03
C LYS A 173 -13.73 15.11 -12.91
N ALA A 174 -13.85 13.86 -13.33
CA ALA A 174 -12.94 13.24 -14.28
C ALA A 174 -13.72 12.74 -15.51
N SER A 175 -13.12 12.83 -16.70
CA SER A 175 -13.69 12.24 -17.92
C SER A 175 -13.41 10.73 -18.01
N GLU A 176 -12.30 10.30 -17.42
CA GLU A 176 -11.85 8.91 -17.40
C GLU A 176 -11.00 8.62 -16.16
N VAL A 177 -10.96 7.36 -15.76
CA VAL A 177 -10.09 6.82 -14.71
C VAL A 177 -9.58 5.44 -15.10
N THR A 178 -8.43 5.07 -14.53
CA THR A 178 -7.83 3.74 -14.64
C THR A 178 -7.83 3.09 -13.27
N ILE A 179 -8.47 1.94 -13.16
CA ILE A 179 -8.48 1.12 -11.94
C ILE A 179 -7.55 -0.06 -12.16
N LEU A 180 -6.53 -0.17 -11.32
CA LEU A 180 -5.56 -1.26 -11.35
C LEU A 180 -5.86 -2.28 -10.26
N PRO A 181 -5.46 -3.56 -10.41
CA PRO A 181 -5.35 -4.49 -9.31
C PRO A 181 -4.56 -3.89 -8.15
N ILE A 182 -4.97 -4.15 -6.91
CA ILE A 182 -4.24 -3.70 -5.72
C ILE A 182 -3.33 -4.79 -5.14
N ARG A 183 -3.41 -6.01 -5.68
CA ARG A 183 -2.55 -7.14 -5.33
C ARG A 183 -1.81 -7.65 -6.56
N GLU A 184 -0.72 -8.37 -6.33
CA GLU A 184 0.13 -8.94 -7.38
C GLU A 184 -0.31 -10.35 -7.80
N TYR A 185 -1.59 -10.64 -7.63
CA TYR A 185 -2.28 -11.81 -8.14
C TYR A 185 -3.77 -11.52 -8.22
N ILE A 186 -4.49 -12.34 -8.99
CA ILE A 186 -5.94 -12.25 -9.15
C ILE A 186 -6.58 -13.49 -8.53
N SER A 187 -7.54 -13.30 -7.63
CA SER A 187 -8.17 -14.39 -6.89
C SER A 187 -9.43 -13.91 -6.19
N GLU A 188 -10.35 -14.81 -5.84
CA GLU A 188 -11.44 -14.50 -4.89
C GLU A 188 -10.98 -14.50 -3.43
N ASN A 189 -9.87 -15.18 -3.13
CA ASN A 189 -9.25 -15.23 -1.81
C ASN A 189 -7.91 -14.49 -1.81
N HIS A 190 -7.70 -13.66 -0.79
CA HIS A 190 -6.58 -12.73 -0.71
C HIS A 190 -5.72 -12.89 0.55
N ASP A 191 -5.29 -14.13 0.80
CA ASP A 191 -4.54 -14.54 2.00
C ASP A 191 -3.04 -14.74 1.76
N ALA A 192 -2.50 -14.29 0.62
CA ALA A 192 -1.16 -14.71 0.18
C ALA A 192 -0.35 -13.63 -0.55
N ASP A 193 -0.35 -12.40 -0.03
CA ASP A 193 0.40 -11.26 -0.61
C ASP A 193 1.89 -11.53 -0.83
N THR A 194 2.51 -12.29 0.07
CA THR A 194 3.92 -12.67 -0.06
C THR A 194 4.14 -13.93 -0.91
N LEU A 195 3.07 -14.59 -1.38
CA LEU A 195 3.10 -15.88 -2.09
C LEU A 195 2.21 -15.84 -3.35
N PRO A 196 2.40 -14.87 -4.27
CA PRO A 196 1.53 -14.73 -5.45
C PRO A 196 1.47 -16.00 -6.31
N GLY A 197 2.52 -16.85 -6.28
CA GLY A 197 2.54 -18.14 -6.97
C GLY A 197 1.49 -19.14 -6.47
N LYS A 198 0.95 -18.97 -5.25
CA LYS A 198 -0.19 -19.77 -4.74
C LYS A 198 -1.43 -19.61 -5.63
N TYR A 199 -1.58 -18.42 -6.22
CA TYR A 199 -2.69 -18.02 -7.10
C TYR A 199 -2.26 -17.97 -8.57
N GLY A 200 -1.22 -18.71 -8.95
CA GLY A 200 -0.77 -18.81 -10.34
C GLY A 200 0.06 -17.63 -10.85
N SER A 201 0.25 -16.57 -10.06
CA SER A 201 1.08 -15.42 -10.43
C SER A 201 2.56 -15.75 -10.23
N ASN A 202 3.19 -16.22 -11.30
CA ASN A 202 4.57 -16.73 -11.30
C ASN A 202 5.53 -15.87 -12.16
N SER A 203 5.11 -14.69 -12.59
CA SER A 203 5.94 -13.75 -13.36
C SER A 203 6.93 -13.03 -12.45
N SER A 204 7.84 -12.23 -13.00
CA SER A 204 8.81 -11.44 -12.25
C SER A 204 8.88 -10.02 -12.81
N LEU A 205 9.72 -9.17 -12.21
CA LEU A 205 9.97 -7.84 -12.75
C LEU A 205 10.60 -7.91 -14.16
N LEU A 206 11.36 -8.98 -14.46
CA LEU A 206 12.06 -9.14 -15.74
C LEU A 206 11.13 -9.05 -16.96
N GLU A 207 9.92 -9.60 -16.84
CA GLU A 207 8.91 -9.65 -17.89
C GLU A 207 8.36 -8.27 -18.27
N TYR A 208 8.56 -7.27 -17.40
CA TYR A 208 8.21 -5.88 -17.66
C TYR A 208 9.36 -5.08 -18.29
N LEU A 209 10.58 -5.62 -18.30
CA LEU A 209 11.78 -4.88 -18.69
C LEU A 209 12.15 -5.19 -20.14
N LYS A 210 12.08 -4.15 -20.99
CA LYS A 210 12.57 -4.21 -22.37
C LYS A 210 13.99 -3.66 -22.42
N ASP A 211 14.98 -4.56 -22.40
CA ASP A 211 16.42 -4.25 -22.46
C ASP A 211 16.86 -3.17 -21.45
N PRO A 212 16.70 -3.42 -20.13
CA PRO A 212 17.00 -2.43 -19.12
C PRO A 212 18.51 -2.28 -18.92
N SER A 213 18.96 -1.08 -18.56
CA SER A 213 20.27 -0.89 -17.92
C SER A 213 20.19 -1.41 -16.48
N VAL A 214 21.17 -2.19 -16.03
CA VAL A 214 21.22 -2.66 -14.64
C VAL A 214 22.46 -2.12 -13.97
N ILE A 215 22.29 -1.60 -12.76
CA ILE A 215 23.34 -0.98 -11.97
C ILE A 215 23.31 -1.61 -10.59
N PHE A 216 24.44 -2.18 -10.16
CA PHE A 216 24.67 -2.54 -8.77
C PHE A 216 25.32 -1.37 -8.04
N VAL A 217 24.74 -0.99 -6.89
CA VAL A 217 25.34 -0.01 -5.97
C VAL A 217 25.94 -0.78 -4.81
N ASN A 218 27.27 -0.76 -4.67
CA ASN A 218 28.05 -1.56 -3.72
C ASN A 218 27.71 -3.06 -3.89
N LYS A 219 28.09 -3.65 -5.03
CA LYS A 219 27.62 -4.98 -5.45
C LYS A 219 27.86 -6.07 -4.41
N GLU A 220 29.03 -6.06 -3.77
CA GLU A 220 29.36 -7.03 -2.72
C GLU A 220 28.35 -6.96 -1.56
N ASP A 221 27.99 -5.75 -1.12
CA ASP A 221 27.00 -5.54 -0.07
C ASP A 221 25.59 -5.97 -0.51
N VAL A 222 25.22 -5.76 -1.77
CA VAL A 222 23.93 -6.23 -2.33
C VAL A 222 23.79 -7.75 -2.19
N PHE A 223 24.81 -8.52 -2.60
CA PHE A 223 24.77 -9.97 -2.49
C PHE A 223 24.87 -10.45 -1.04
N LYS A 224 25.69 -9.79 -0.21
CA LYS A 224 25.83 -10.10 1.21
C LYS A 224 24.50 -9.92 1.95
N GLU A 225 23.79 -8.82 1.72
CA GLU A 225 22.50 -8.58 2.36
C GLU A 225 21.42 -9.54 1.85
N TYR A 226 21.40 -9.84 0.55
CA TYR A 226 20.50 -10.85 -0.01
C TYR A 226 20.69 -12.23 0.66
N VAL A 227 21.93 -12.71 0.76
CA VAL A 227 22.24 -14.01 1.40
C VAL A 227 21.85 -14.01 2.87
N LYS A 228 22.10 -12.89 3.58
CA LYS A 228 21.68 -12.73 4.97
C LYS A 228 20.17 -12.85 5.13
N ILE A 229 19.38 -12.13 4.33
CA ILE A 229 17.92 -12.18 4.38
C ILE A 229 17.41 -13.59 4.05
N GLU A 230 17.93 -14.25 3.01
CA GLU A 230 17.52 -15.62 2.65
C GLU A 230 17.81 -16.62 3.78
N ARG A 231 18.97 -16.50 4.45
CA ARG A 231 19.31 -17.33 5.60
C ARG A 231 18.33 -17.10 6.76
N GLU A 232 18.05 -15.85 7.09
CA GLU A 232 17.11 -15.53 8.16
C GLU A 232 15.68 -15.99 7.84
N MET A 233 15.22 -15.85 6.59
CA MET A 233 13.94 -16.41 6.17
C MET A 233 13.91 -17.93 6.33
N LYS A 234 15.01 -18.62 6.01
CA LYS A 234 15.11 -20.06 6.22
C LYS A 234 15.02 -20.43 7.70
N ASP A 235 15.71 -19.69 8.55
CA ASP A 235 15.71 -19.91 10.01
C ASP A 235 14.32 -19.66 10.61
N ILE A 236 13.64 -18.58 10.19
CA ILE A 236 12.29 -18.21 10.67
C ILE A 236 11.23 -19.21 10.18
N LEU A 237 11.26 -19.57 8.89
CA LEU A 237 10.21 -20.38 8.28
C LEU A 237 10.40 -21.88 8.51
N GLY A 238 11.63 -22.32 8.80
CA GLY A 238 11.97 -23.72 9.02
C GLY A 238 11.51 -24.61 7.85
N PHE A 239 10.63 -25.57 8.14
CA PHE A 239 10.10 -26.49 7.13
C PHE A 239 9.25 -25.81 6.04
N LYS A 240 8.68 -24.62 6.30
CA LYS A 240 7.90 -23.84 5.33
C LYS A 240 8.76 -23.09 4.31
N TYR A 241 10.07 -23.04 4.51
CA TYR A 241 10.97 -22.27 3.64
C TYR A 241 10.97 -22.74 2.19
N GLU A 242 10.97 -24.06 1.94
CA GLU A 242 10.96 -24.60 0.58
C GLU A 242 9.65 -24.29 -0.15
N GLU A 243 8.52 -24.32 0.57
CA GLU A 243 7.24 -23.89 0.03
C GLU A 243 7.24 -22.39 -0.30
N TYR A 244 7.72 -21.56 0.62
CA TYR A 244 7.87 -20.12 0.41
C TYR A 244 8.71 -19.82 -0.83
N LYS A 245 9.90 -20.43 -0.93
CA LYS A 245 10.81 -20.25 -2.06
C LYS A 245 10.15 -20.64 -3.38
N ARG A 246 9.41 -21.74 -3.42
CA ARG A 246 8.67 -22.19 -4.61
C ARG A 246 7.55 -21.22 -4.99
N LEU A 247 6.82 -20.66 -4.03
CA LEU A 247 5.62 -19.84 -4.28
C LEU A 247 5.92 -18.33 -4.41
N SER A 248 7.07 -17.87 -3.93
CA SER A 248 7.42 -16.45 -3.87
C SER A 248 8.65 -16.07 -4.67
N SER A 249 9.62 -16.98 -4.84
CA SER A 249 10.93 -16.60 -5.38
C SER A 249 11.15 -17.03 -6.83
N ILE A 250 11.96 -16.27 -7.54
CA ILE A 250 12.54 -16.60 -8.85
C ILE A 250 14.03 -16.90 -8.64
N PRO A 251 14.57 -18.02 -9.17
CA PRO A 251 15.99 -18.34 -9.03
C PRO A 251 16.90 -17.25 -9.61
N LEU A 252 17.99 -16.92 -8.92
CA LEU A 252 19.01 -15.96 -9.38
C LEU A 252 19.56 -16.31 -10.77
N SER A 253 19.66 -17.60 -11.11
CA SER A 253 20.12 -18.05 -12.43
C SER A 253 19.26 -17.52 -13.58
N THR A 254 17.99 -17.20 -13.32
CA THR A 254 17.08 -16.58 -14.30
C THR A 254 17.58 -15.19 -14.74
N PHE A 255 18.37 -14.52 -13.90
CA PHE A 255 18.86 -13.17 -14.11
C PHE A 255 20.35 -13.11 -14.53
N GLU A 256 21.02 -14.24 -14.74
CA GLU A 256 22.46 -14.30 -15.07
C GLU A 256 22.82 -13.39 -16.25
N LYS A 257 22.13 -13.55 -17.39
CA LYS A 257 22.37 -12.74 -18.60
C LYS A 257 22.15 -11.25 -18.38
N LEU A 258 21.26 -10.90 -17.46
CA LEU A 258 20.98 -9.52 -17.11
C LEU A 258 22.12 -8.94 -16.28
N PHE A 259 22.61 -9.70 -15.30
CA PHE A 259 23.67 -9.29 -14.39
C PHE A 259 25.07 -9.28 -15.03
N GLU A 260 25.31 -10.09 -16.07
CA GLU A 260 26.53 -10.04 -16.87
C GLU A 260 26.76 -8.68 -17.53
N LYS A 261 25.66 -7.99 -17.89
CA LYS A 261 25.69 -6.65 -18.50
C LYS A 261 25.56 -5.53 -17.48
N ALA A 262 25.49 -5.84 -16.19
CA ALA A 262 25.25 -4.85 -15.16
C ALA A 262 26.51 -4.01 -14.91
N GLU A 263 26.32 -2.71 -14.82
CA GLU A 263 27.31 -1.76 -14.34
C GLU A 263 27.40 -1.82 -12.81
N GLU A 264 28.55 -1.45 -12.27
CA GLU A 264 28.80 -1.46 -10.82
C GLU A 264 29.33 -0.11 -10.39
N ILE A 265 28.78 0.43 -9.30
CA ILE A 265 29.19 1.69 -8.70
C ILE A 265 29.35 1.55 -7.20
N GLU A 266 30.44 2.11 -6.70
CA GLU A 266 30.65 2.38 -5.29
C GLU A 266 30.04 3.72 -4.89
N TYR A 267 29.10 3.68 -3.95
CA TYR A 267 28.38 4.84 -3.42
C TYR A 267 28.25 4.75 -1.90
N SER A 268 28.63 5.82 -1.21
CA SER A 268 28.39 5.91 0.23
C SER A 268 27.07 6.61 0.51
N PHE A 269 26.19 5.89 1.20
CA PHE A 269 24.94 6.42 1.73
C PHE A 269 25.14 7.27 3.00
N GLU A 270 26.39 7.53 3.41
CA GLU A 270 26.78 8.43 4.50
C GLU A 270 26.84 9.88 3.99
N THR A 271 25.68 10.52 3.86
CA THR A 271 25.62 11.97 3.82
C THR A 271 25.39 12.49 5.24
N ARG A 272 26.43 13.09 5.82
CA ARG A 272 26.34 14.00 6.98
C ARG A 272 25.66 15.31 6.58
N GLU A 273 24.42 15.24 6.10
CA GLU A 273 23.57 16.41 5.98
C GLU A 273 22.26 16.14 6.71
N ILE A 274 22.20 16.64 7.94
CA ILE A 274 20.96 16.92 8.64
C ILE A 274 20.26 18.00 7.80
N TYR A 275 19.45 17.59 6.82
CA TYR A 275 18.44 18.48 6.29
C TYR A 275 17.31 18.54 7.32
N THR A 276 17.27 19.64 8.06
CA THR A 276 15.99 20.10 8.60
C THR A 276 15.10 20.36 7.39
N LEU A 277 14.00 19.62 7.24
CA LEU A 277 13.01 19.92 6.22
C LEU A 277 12.58 21.39 6.40
N PRO A 278 12.64 22.25 5.36
CA PRO A 278 12.05 23.57 5.45
C PRO A 278 10.55 23.38 5.70
N SER A 279 10.07 23.85 6.84
CA SER A 279 8.65 23.96 7.12
C SER A 279 7.99 24.74 5.98
N LYS A 280 7.24 24.06 5.12
CA LYS A 280 6.39 24.75 4.14
C LYS A 280 5.35 25.53 4.94
N LYS A 281 5.27 26.83 4.65
CA LYS A 281 4.18 27.70 5.12
C LYS A 281 2.84 26.99 4.88
N LYS A 282 2.09 26.77 5.97
CA LYS A 282 0.72 26.24 5.97
C LYS A 282 -0.15 27.09 5.04
N GLU A 283 -0.57 26.54 3.91
CA GLU A 283 -1.83 26.95 3.32
C GLU A 283 -2.94 26.49 4.28
N LYS A 284 -3.90 27.38 4.54
CA LYS A 284 -4.99 27.14 5.50
C LYS A 284 -5.96 26.10 4.92
N THR A 285 -5.67 24.83 5.15
CA THR A 285 -6.63 23.73 5.06
C THR A 285 -7.20 23.43 6.45
N VAL A 286 -8.51 23.18 6.49
CA VAL A 286 -9.29 22.79 7.67
C VAL A 286 -8.75 21.45 8.21
N PRO A 287 -8.71 21.19 9.53
CA PRO A 287 -7.78 20.23 10.14
C PRO A 287 -8.07 18.80 9.71
N ILE A 288 -7.17 18.24 8.91
CA ILE A 288 -6.86 16.82 8.93
C ILE A 288 -6.19 16.62 10.30
N LEU A 289 -6.79 15.83 11.18
CA LEU A 289 -6.07 15.40 12.39
C LEU A 289 -5.04 14.37 11.92
N ASP A 290 -3.90 14.89 11.49
CA ASP A 290 -2.73 14.11 11.13
C ASP A 290 -2.21 13.40 12.38
N ILE A 291 -1.70 12.18 12.23
CA ILE A 291 -1.00 11.44 13.28
C ILE A 291 0.19 12.24 13.86
N GLU A 292 0.64 13.27 13.16
CA GLU A 292 1.61 14.28 13.61
C GLU A 292 1.13 15.10 14.83
N ASP A 293 -0.17 15.10 15.13
CA ASP A 293 -0.79 15.77 16.29
C ASP A 293 -1.04 14.81 17.48
N ILE A 294 -0.52 13.58 17.44
CA ILE A 294 -0.65 12.63 18.55
C ILE A 294 0.54 12.77 19.49
N GLU A 295 0.26 13.25 20.70
CA GLU A 295 1.27 13.40 21.76
C GLU A 295 1.47 12.09 22.53
N VAL A 296 2.69 11.90 23.04
CA VAL A 296 3.01 10.75 23.90
C VAL A 296 2.12 10.78 25.14
N GLY A 297 1.41 9.70 25.39
CA GLY A 297 0.42 9.60 26.47
C GLY A 297 -1.04 9.71 26.01
N GLU A 298 -1.30 10.10 24.76
CA GLU A 298 -2.66 10.14 24.23
C GLU A 298 -3.23 8.75 23.90
N LEU A 299 -4.56 8.65 23.98
CA LEU A 299 -5.29 7.45 23.60
C LEU A 299 -5.37 7.33 22.08
N VAL A 300 -5.01 6.14 21.58
CA VAL A 300 -5.09 5.77 20.16
C VAL A 300 -5.90 4.49 20.02
N VAL A 301 -6.56 4.35 18.88
CA VAL A 301 -7.36 3.18 18.52
C VAL A 301 -6.65 2.45 17.41
N HIS A 302 -6.25 1.20 17.66
CA HIS A 302 -5.80 0.29 16.61
C HIS A 302 -6.98 -0.54 16.10
N LYS A 303 -7.14 -0.64 14.78
CA LYS A 303 -8.25 -1.34 14.10
C LYS A 303 -8.54 -2.72 14.70
N ASP A 304 -7.50 -3.52 14.97
CA ASP A 304 -7.65 -4.90 15.46
C ASP A 304 -7.61 -5.08 16.99
N HIS A 305 -6.94 -4.16 17.70
CA HIS A 305 -6.55 -4.37 19.10
C HIS A 305 -7.24 -3.42 20.06
N GLY A 306 -7.95 -2.42 19.53
CA GLY A 306 -8.72 -1.47 20.33
C GLY A 306 -7.86 -0.33 20.87
N ILE A 307 -8.30 0.20 22.00
CA ILE A 307 -7.78 1.44 22.58
C ILE A 307 -6.51 1.15 23.39
N GLY A 308 -5.44 1.86 23.08
CA GLY A 308 -4.18 1.84 23.81
C GLY A 308 -3.60 3.25 23.97
N ILE A 309 -2.45 3.37 24.63
CA ILE A 309 -1.76 4.64 24.86
C ILE A 309 -0.54 4.74 23.96
N PHE A 310 -0.42 5.81 23.19
CA PHE A 310 0.77 6.05 22.39
C PHE A 310 2.00 6.35 23.26
N GLN A 311 3.11 5.66 23.01
CA GLN A 311 4.37 5.80 23.77
C GLN A 311 5.52 6.43 22.97
N GLY A 312 5.29 6.85 21.73
CA GLY A 312 6.34 7.39 20.85
C GLY A 312 6.73 6.45 19.72
N ILE A 313 7.67 6.92 18.90
CA ILE A 313 8.24 6.16 17.79
C ILE A 313 9.60 5.60 18.23
N GLU A 314 9.80 4.30 18.08
CA GLU A 314 11.07 3.62 18.35
C GLU A 314 11.72 3.14 17.05
N LYS A 315 13.04 3.31 16.96
CA LYS A 315 13.83 2.76 15.85
C LYS A 315 14.29 1.36 16.23
N VAL A 316 13.89 0.38 15.44
CA VAL A 316 14.33 -1.01 15.59
C VAL A 316 15.22 -1.34 14.40
N GLU A 317 16.47 -1.69 14.69
CA GLU A 317 17.36 -2.23 13.68
C GLU A 317 17.07 -3.72 13.49
N SER A 318 16.69 -4.09 12.27
CA SER A 318 16.46 -5.47 11.86
C SER A 318 17.26 -5.76 10.59
N ALA A 319 17.30 -7.03 10.16
CA ALA A 319 17.91 -7.38 8.89
C ALA A 319 17.14 -6.87 7.67
N LEU A 320 15.86 -6.51 7.80
CA LEU A 320 15.09 -5.86 6.75
C LEU A 320 15.35 -4.34 6.69
N GLY A 321 16.33 -3.84 7.46
CA GLY A 321 16.71 -2.44 7.59
C GLY A 321 16.35 -1.84 8.95
N VAL A 322 16.72 -0.56 9.13
CA VAL A 322 16.26 0.25 10.26
C VAL A 322 14.81 0.64 9.98
N ARG A 323 13.89 0.12 10.78
CA ARG A 323 12.46 0.43 10.68
C ARG A 323 12.02 1.22 11.90
N GLU A 324 11.16 2.20 11.67
CA GLU A 324 10.53 2.96 12.73
C GLU A 324 9.21 2.28 13.10
N TYR A 325 8.95 2.17 14.40
CA TYR A 325 7.75 1.55 14.95
C TYR A 325 7.03 2.54 15.85
N PHE A 326 5.74 2.72 15.58
CA PHE A 326 4.80 3.39 16.45
C PHE A 326 4.44 2.47 17.62
N LYS A 327 4.86 2.84 18.84
CA LYS A 327 4.68 2.02 20.04
C LYS A 327 3.39 2.37 20.76
N ILE A 328 2.54 1.38 20.97
CA ILE A 328 1.27 1.52 21.70
C ILE A 328 1.28 0.61 22.91
N LYS A 329 1.03 1.17 24.10
CA LYS A 329 0.86 0.44 25.34
C LYS A 329 -0.58 -0.01 25.53
N TYR A 330 -0.77 -1.30 25.73
CA TYR A 330 -2.02 -1.94 26.16
C TYR A 330 -1.89 -2.37 27.63
N GLU A 331 -2.97 -2.93 28.20
CA GLU A 331 -3.01 -3.32 29.62
C GLU A 331 -1.95 -4.38 29.97
N ASP A 332 -1.73 -5.35 29.06
CA ASP A 332 -0.90 -6.53 29.28
C ASP A 332 0.41 -6.55 28.47
N ALA A 333 0.51 -5.78 27.38
CA ALA A 333 1.68 -5.77 26.50
C ALA A 333 1.84 -4.44 25.73
N ASN A 334 2.97 -4.30 25.04
CA ASN A 334 3.17 -3.24 24.04
C ASN A 334 3.00 -3.81 22.63
N LEU A 335 2.34 -3.04 21.77
CA LEU A 335 2.25 -3.28 20.34
C LEU A 335 3.22 -2.35 19.60
N TYR A 336 4.02 -2.93 18.71
CA TYR A 336 4.90 -2.17 17.81
C TYR A 336 4.32 -2.23 16.41
N VAL A 337 3.84 -1.09 15.91
CA VAL A 337 3.26 -0.98 14.57
C VAL A 337 4.27 -0.29 13.67
N PRO A 338 4.75 -0.90 12.57
CA PRO A 338 5.63 -0.21 11.63
C PRO A 338 5.01 1.11 11.16
N VAL A 339 5.80 2.18 11.01
CA VAL A 339 5.30 3.49 10.56
C VAL A 339 4.62 3.44 9.19
N GLU A 340 4.93 2.44 8.37
CA GLU A 340 4.30 2.20 7.08
C GLU A 340 2.84 1.72 7.21
N ARG A 341 2.44 1.28 8.42
CA ARG A 341 1.11 0.74 8.77
C ARG A 341 0.30 1.66 9.69
N LEU A 342 0.62 2.97 9.67
CA LEU A 342 -0.09 3.99 10.44
C LEU A 342 -1.56 4.18 10.02
N ASP A 343 -1.94 3.72 8.82
CA ASP A 343 -3.33 3.69 8.34
C ASP A 343 -4.27 2.97 9.31
N ARG A 344 -3.76 2.01 10.08
CA ARG A 344 -4.56 1.19 11.01
C ARG A 344 -4.76 1.82 12.39
N ILE A 345 -4.19 3.01 12.60
CA ILE A 345 -4.19 3.71 13.88
C ILE A 345 -4.97 5.02 13.70
N HIS A 346 -5.86 5.30 14.63
CA HIS A 346 -6.56 6.58 14.69
C HIS A 346 -6.46 7.16 16.10
N LYS A 347 -6.40 8.48 16.23
CA LYS A 347 -6.55 9.15 17.52
C LYS A 347 -7.92 8.80 18.12
N TYR A 348 -7.96 8.48 19.41
CA TYR A 348 -9.23 8.28 20.09
C TYR A 348 -9.95 9.63 20.23
N ILE A 349 -11.23 9.68 19.85
CA ILE A 349 -12.08 10.87 19.94
C ILE A 349 -13.29 10.53 20.82
N GLY A 350 -13.30 11.06 22.04
CA GLY A 350 -14.35 10.83 23.04
C GLY A 350 -13.92 11.31 24.42
N ASP A 351 -14.80 11.17 25.40
CA ASP A 351 -14.49 11.54 26.79
C ASP A 351 -13.51 10.53 27.40
N SER A 352 -12.29 10.99 27.70
CA SER A 352 -11.19 10.16 28.19
C SER A 352 -11.27 9.84 29.69
N SER A 353 -12.24 10.41 30.42
CA SER A 353 -12.31 10.32 31.89
C SER A 353 -12.66 8.93 32.44
N GLU A 354 -13.26 8.04 31.63
CA GLU A 354 -13.74 6.72 32.07
C GLU A 354 -13.22 5.52 31.23
N ILE A 355 -12.23 5.75 30.36
CA ILE A 355 -11.84 4.73 29.38
C ILE A 355 -10.63 3.93 29.84
N SER A 356 -10.84 2.62 30.01
CA SER A 356 -9.77 1.65 30.20
C SER A 356 -9.17 1.23 28.85
N ILE A 357 -7.83 1.22 28.77
CA ILE A 357 -7.12 0.59 27.64
C ILE A 357 -7.46 -0.90 27.55
N ASN A 358 -7.42 -1.45 26.34
CA ASN A 358 -7.72 -2.87 26.09
C ASN A 358 -6.52 -3.78 26.39
N LYS A 359 -6.75 -5.09 26.38
CA LYS A 359 -5.68 -6.11 26.28
C LYS A 359 -5.36 -6.40 24.82
N LEU A 360 -4.13 -6.80 24.54
CA LEU A 360 -3.75 -7.20 23.20
C LEU A 360 -4.55 -8.47 22.80
N ASN A 361 -5.07 -8.49 21.57
CA ASN A 361 -5.94 -9.57 21.06
C ASN A 361 -7.22 -9.85 21.87
N ASP A 362 -7.71 -8.85 22.61
CA ASP A 362 -8.92 -9.01 23.41
C ASP A 362 -10.15 -9.37 22.55
N LYS A 363 -10.76 -10.52 22.84
CA LYS A 363 -12.04 -10.95 22.22
C LYS A 363 -13.16 -9.95 22.52
N ARG A 364 -13.06 -9.17 23.60
CA ARG A 364 -14.01 -8.11 23.95
C ARG A 364 -14.04 -7.03 22.88
N TRP A 365 -12.89 -6.58 22.37
CA TRP A 365 -12.83 -5.59 21.29
C TRP A 365 -13.53 -6.09 20.03
N LYS A 366 -13.21 -7.31 19.60
CA LYS A 366 -13.86 -7.94 18.43
C LYS A 366 -15.38 -8.02 18.59
N ARG A 367 -15.88 -8.37 19.79
CA ARG A 367 -17.31 -8.38 20.11
C ARG A 367 -17.93 -6.99 20.13
N THR A 368 -17.22 -5.98 20.65
CA THR A 368 -17.66 -4.59 20.66
C THR A 368 -17.78 -4.06 19.23
N VAL A 369 -16.77 -4.26 18.38
CA VAL A 369 -16.80 -3.87 16.96
C VAL A 369 -17.97 -4.55 16.24
N LYS A 370 -18.16 -5.85 16.47
CA LYS A 370 -19.30 -6.59 15.88
C LYS A 370 -20.65 -6.00 16.31
N ARG A 371 -20.85 -5.74 17.60
CA ARG A 371 -22.10 -5.16 18.13
C ARG A 371 -22.35 -3.75 17.58
N VAL A 372 -21.33 -2.91 17.55
CA VAL A 372 -21.44 -1.54 17.01
C VAL A 372 -21.80 -1.58 15.53
N ARG A 373 -21.23 -2.51 14.76
CA ARG A 373 -21.58 -2.73 13.35
C ARG A 373 -23.05 -3.14 13.19
N GLU A 374 -23.53 -4.09 13.98
CA GLU A 374 -24.94 -4.52 13.97
C GLU A 374 -25.91 -3.37 14.35
N ASP A 375 -25.54 -2.55 15.34
CA ASP A 375 -26.32 -1.38 15.76
C ASP A 375 -26.37 -0.28 14.70
N ILE A 376 -25.24 -0.03 14.02
CA ILE A 376 -25.16 0.90 12.89
C ILE A 376 -26.04 0.39 11.75
N GLU A 377 -25.95 -0.89 11.39
CA GLU A 377 -26.78 -1.50 10.33
C GLU A 377 -28.28 -1.39 10.63
N ARG A 378 -28.68 -1.54 11.90
CA ARG A 378 -30.07 -1.36 12.34
C ARG A 378 -30.55 0.08 12.16
N ARG A 379 -29.80 1.06 12.66
CA ARG A 379 -30.13 2.48 12.56
C ARG A 379 -30.19 2.96 11.11
N ILE A 380 -29.31 2.46 10.26
CA ILE A 380 -29.33 2.77 8.83
C ILE A 380 -30.62 2.27 8.18
N ARG A 381 -31.08 1.06 8.50
CA ARG A 381 -32.38 0.57 8.01
C ARG A 381 -33.55 1.45 8.47
N GLU A 382 -33.56 1.84 9.74
CA GLU A 382 -34.58 2.74 10.30
C GLU A 382 -34.60 4.11 9.57
N LEU A 383 -33.42 4.66 9.25
CA LEU A 383 -33.31 5.91 8.49
C LEU A 383 -33.80 5.74 7.04
N ILE A 384 -33.47 4.64 6.39
CA ILE A 384 -33.94 4.33 5.02
C ILE A 384 -35.46 4.22 5.00
N GLU A 385 -36.06 3.49 5.94
CA GLU A 385 -37.53 3.39 6.06
C GLU A 385 -38.18 4.76 6.30
N LEU A 386 -37.56 5.61 7.13
CA LEU A 386 -38.03 6.97 7.37
C LEU A 386 -37.98 7.83 6.09
N TYR A 387 -36.94 7.69 5.28
CA TYR A 387 -36.79 8.39 4.00
C TYR A 387 -37.81 7.92 2.97
N LEU A 388 -38.05 6.60 2.87
CA LEU A 388 -39.05 6.03 1.97
C LEU A 388 -40.47 6.50 2.34
N LYS A 389 -40.83 6.46 3.64
CA LYS A 389 -42.11 7.01 4.13
C LYS A 389 -42.27 8.50 3.85
N ARG A 390 -41.19 9.28 3.89
CA ARG A 390 -41.22 10.72 3.56
C ARG A 390 -41.41 11.01 2.08
N GLN A 391 -40.98 10.11 1.19
CA GLN A 391 -41.23 10.25 -0.24
C GLN A 391 -42.67 9.88 -0.63
N GLU A 392 -43.33 9.01 0.13
CA GLU A 392 -44.74 8.64 -0.09
C GLU A 392 -45.73 9.72 0.40
N VAL A 393 -45.34 10.57 1.36
CA VAL A 393 -46.17 11.69 1.82
C VAL A 393 -46.03 12.86 0.83
N ARG A 394 -46.99 13.01 -0.09
CA ARG A 394 -47.14 14.22 -0.91
C ARG A 394 -47.30 15.45 -0.01
N GLY A 395 -46.32 16.35 -0.03
CA GLY A 395 -46.43 17.64 0.65
C GLY A 395 -47.59 18.46 0.08
N LEU A 396 -48.45 18.98 0.96
CA LEU A 396 -49.35 20.09 0.62
C LEU A 396 -48.50 21.36 0.49
N SER A 397 -48.39 21.89 -0.73
CA SER A 397 -47.90 23.25 -0.93
C SER A 397 -48.98 24.22 -0.43
N LEU A 398 -48.64 25.03 0.57
CA LEU A 398 -49.44 26.19 0.99
C LEU A 398 -49.33 27.33 -0.02
#